data_AF-A0A6B9Z5K4-F1
#
_entry.id   AF-A0A6B9Z5K4-F1
#
_cell.length_a   1.000
_cell.length_b   1.000
_cell.length_c   1.000
_cell.angle_alpha   90.00
_cell.angle_beta   90.00
_cell.angle_gamma   90.00
#
_symmetry.space_group_name_H-M   'P 1'
#
loop_
_entity.id
_entity.type
_entity.pdbx_description
1 polymer ?
#
loop_
_entity_poly.entity_id
_entity_poly.type
_entity_poly.pdbx_seq_one_letter_code
_entity_poly.pdbx_strand_id
1 'polypeptide(L)'
;MLDSPEGKYILERLQRELPVQFSYHNTDHTLDVYHSANAIAAQEGIGEADTKILLISALYHDCGYIQQIHEHEQASCNIARHALPQFGYNADDIEKICTLIMATQLPQQPTTLLEKIICDADLDYLGREDFISTGSRLFSEMQAFGIINNAEEWDKMQVRFLQGHHYFTSTSVNNREPKKHENLRTLQNKTSTLMTSNNAIKIGLLDTVYTLAGILFCGFALKSFLVPNAFFDGGVTGISLLIHELYHINIAYVIILANIPFIIMGAFQVNKSFAVKTFLAIVGVALCLLYIPYPEKITSDKLLVSIFGGVFMGTGIGLAIRGGCALDGIEVLALYTGKRISFTISEIILGINIVIFLIAAVKVGLPTSLYSIITYYTASRTINFVIEGLEEYTGVTIISGQNAAIKEMLVKQLSRGITVYKGERGFLKESFDVSHPVDIVFTVVTRLELRRLRNMVHEIDPKAFIFTSIIKEAAGGVLKRRARH
;
A
#
# COMPACT_ATOMS: atom_id res chain seq x y z
N MET A 1 32.57 13.40 -40.13
CA MET A 1 33.56 13.36 -39.03
C MET A 1 34.01 11.94 -38.68
N LEU A 2 33.24 10.87 -38.95
CA LEU A 2 33.67 9.48 -38.66
C LEU A 2 35.02 9.10 -39.29
N ASP A 3 35.25 9.51 -40.55
CA ASP A 3 36.52 9.22 -41.24
C ASP A 3 37.65 10.21 -40.93
N SER A 4 37.40 11.24 -40.13
CA SER A 4 38.41 12.24 -39.81
C SER A 4 39.40 11.70 -38.76
N PRO A 5 40.66 12.19 -38.75
CA PRO A 5 41.69 11.70 -37.82
C PRO A 5 41.26 11.74 -36.34
N GLU A 6 40.58 12.82 -35.93
CA GLU A 6 40.09 13.02 -34.57
C GLU A 6 38.93 12.09 -34.19
N GLY A 7 38.10 11.70 -35.16
CA GLY A 7 37.00 10.75 -34.96
C GLY A 7 37.50 9.31 -34.86
N LYS A 8 38.41 8.91 -35.76
CA LYS A 8 39.07 7.59 -35.70
C LYS A 8 39.83 7.41 -34.41
N TYR A 9 40.58 8.43 -33.99
CA TYR A 9 41.33 8.40 -32.74
C TYR A 9 40.45 8.02 -31.53
N ILE A 10 39.30 8.67 -31.36
CA ILE A 10 38.47 8.41 -30.17
C ILE A 10 37.70 7.10 -30.26
N LEU A 11 37.22 6.73 -31.44
CA LEU A 11 36.52 5.46 -31.65
C LEU A 11 37.44 4.25 -31.44
N GLU A 12 38.69 4.31 -31.91
CA GLU A 12 39.68 3.26 -31.65
C GLU A 12 40.03 3.15 -30.17
N ARG A 13 40.11 4.28 -29.45
CA ARG A 13 40.34 4.27 -27.99
C ARG A 13 39.17 3.66 -27.24
N LEU A 14 37.94 4.05 -27.55
CA LEU A 14 36.73 3.43 -26.97
C LEU A 14 36.72 1.91 -27.24
N GLN A 15 37.05 1.47 -28.46
CA GLN A 15 37.05 0.05 -28.80
C GLN A 15 38.12 -0.75 -28.04
N ARG A 16 39.26 -0.13 -27.69
CA ARG A 16 40.41 -0.81 -27.08
C ARG A 16 40.48 -0.68 -25.56
N GLU A 17 40.07 0.45 -25.02
CA GLU A 17 40.30 0.84 -23.62
C GLU A 17 39.03 0.71 -22.76
N LEU A 18 37.83 0.65 -23.35
CA LEU A 18 36.58 0.55 -22.60
C LEU A 18 36.41 -0.83 -21.96
N PRO A 19 36.06 -0.91 -20.66
CA PRO A 19 35.81 -2.19 -20.00
C PRO A 19 34.67 -2.99 -20.64
N VAL A 20 34.84 -4.32 -20.72
CA VAL A 20 33.85 -5.27 -21.30
C VAL A 20 32.48 -5.28 -20.60
N GLN A 21 32.37 -4.66 -19.42
CA GLN A 21 31.12 -4.55 -18.65
C GLN A 21 30.16 -3.51 -19.26
N PHE A 22 30.64 -2.58 -20.08
CA PHE A 22 29.84 -1.55 -20.74
C PHE A 22 29.11 -2.11 -21.97
N SER A 23 27.95 -2.74 -21.75
CA SER A 23 27.11 -3.26 -22.84
C SER A 23 26.27 -2.20 -23.55
N TYR A 24 26.07 -1.03 -22.95
CA TYR A 24 25.35 0.10 -23.54
C TYR A 24 26.27 1.25 -23.92
N HIS A 25 27.04 1.83 -22.98
CA HIS A 25 27.89 3.00 -23.24
C HIS A 25 29.19 2.58 -23.96
N ASN A 26 29.07 2.13 -25.20
CA ASN A 26 30.17 1.66 -26.04
C ASN A 26 30.20 2.35 -27.41
N THR A 27 31.10 1.91 -28.29
CA THR A 27 31.27 2.49 -29.63
C THR A 27 29.98 2.51 -30.44
N ASP A 28 29.10 1.51 -30.29
CA ASP A 28 27.84 1.46 -31.03
C ASP A 28 26.88 2.56 -30.55
N HIS A 29 26.82 2.82 -29.24
CA HIS A 29 26.07 3.94 -28.70
C HIS A 29 26.66 5.29 -29.14
N THR A 30 27.98 5.46 -29.08
CA THR A 30 28.64 6.69 -29.57
C THR A 30 28.31 6.98 -31.04
N LEU A 31 28.29 5.94 -31.89
CA LEU A 31 27.90 6.08 -33.30
C LEU A 31 26.40 6.38 -33.45
N ASP A 32 25.54 5.78 -32.63
CA ASP A 32 24.10 6.05 -32.61
C ASP A 32 23.79 7.52 -32.26
N VAL A 33 24.45 8.06 -31.22
CA VAL A 33 24.34 9.47 -30.83
C VAL A 33 24.87 10.38 -31.94
N TYR A 34 26.01 10.04 -32.54
CA TYR A 34 26.56 10.79 -33.69
C TYR A 34 25.57 10.89 -34.85
N HIS A 35 24.98 9.76 -35.26
CA HIS A 35 24.03 9.72 -36.37
C HIS A 35 22.73 10.47 -36.04
N SER A 36 22.25 10.33 -34.80
CA SER A 36 21.07 11.03 -34.31
C SER A 36 21.29 12.54 -34.26
N ALA A 37 22.42 13.00 -33.71
CA ALA A 37 22.80 14.41 -33.68
C ALA A 37 22.90 15.01 -35.08
N ASN A 38 23.50 14.29 -36.04
CA ASN A 38 23.59 14.73 -37.43
C ASN A 38 22.20 14.88 -38.09
N ALA A 39 21.31 13.91 -37.86
CA ALA A 39 19.97 13.91 -38.43
C ALA A 39 19.08 15.03 -37.84
N ILE A 40 19.20 15.29 -36.53
CA ILE A 40 18.47 16.36 -35.85
C ILE A 40 19.03 17.72 -36.30
N ALA A 41 20.36 17.89 -36.35
CA ALA A 41 21.00 19.13 -36.79
C ALA A 41 20.59 19.53 -38.22
N ALA A 42 20.49 18.56 -39.14
CA ALA A 42 20.02 18.80 -40.50
C ALA A 42 18.55 19.28 -40.55
N GLN A 43 17.69 18.76 -39.68
CA GLN A 43 16.27 19.15 -39.60
C GLN A 43 16.06 20.49 -38.90
N GLU A 44 16.86 20.80 -37.89
CA GLU A 44 16.85 22.09 -37.18
C GLU A 44 17.60 23.20 -37.96
N GLY A 45 18.20 22.89 -39.12
CA GLY A 45 18.83 23.86 -40.01
C GLY A 45 20.16 24.41 -39.49
N ILE A 46 20.93 23.61 -38.75
CA ILE A 46 22.23 24.02 -38.20
C ILE A 46 23.28 24.16 -39.32
N GLY A 47 24.08 25.21 -39.25
CA GLY A 47 25.16 25.47 -40.21
C GLY A 47 26.28 24.42 -40.14
N GLU A 48 27.08 24.32 -41.21
CA GLU A 48 28.13 23.29 -41.33
C GLU A 48 29.20 23.39 -40.23
N ALA A 49 29.64 24.61 -39.88
CA ALA A 49 30.64 24.84 -38.85
C ALA A 49 30.16 24.37 -37.46
N ASP A 50 28.94 24.72 -37.08
CA ASP A 50 28.34 24.33 -35.80
C ASP A 50 28.01 22.84 -35.77
N THR A 51 27.57 22.27 -36.90
CA THR A 51 27.35 20.83 -37.05
C THR A 51 28.66 20.08 -36.82
N LYS A 52 29.80 20.58 -37.31
CA LYS A 52 31.11 19.96 -37.06
C LYS A 52 31.44 19.89 -35.56
N ILE A 53 31.22 20.98 -34.83
CA ILE A 53 31.42 21.07 -33.37
C ILE A 53 30.47 20.14 -32.61
N LEU A 54 29.20 20.08 -33.01
CA LEU A 54 28.22 19.16 -32.44
C LEU A 54 28.63 17.69 -32.62
N LEU A 55 29.01 17.33 -33.85
CA LEU A 55 29.33 15.95 -34.20
C LEU A 55 30.61 15.45 -33.53
N ILE A 56 31.62 16.29 -33.36
CA ILE A 56 32.81 15.91 -32.60
C ILE A 56 32.49 15.79 -31.10
N SER A 57 31.60 16.63 -30.57
CA SER A 57 31.11 16.51 -29.19
C SER A 57 30.39 15.18 -28.97
N ALA A 58 29.52 14.77 -29.91
CA ALA A 58 28.86 13.47 -29.88
C ALA A 58 29.85 12.28 -29.93
N LEU A 59 30.99 12.40 -30.61
CA LEU A 59 32.00 11.33 -30.60
C LEU A 59 32.80 11.23 -29.28
N TYR A 60 32.88 12.33 -28.53
CA TYR A 60 33.66 12.40 -27.29
C TYR A 60 32.80 12.32 -26.02
N HIS A 61 31.47 12.49 -26.07
CA HIS A 61 30.63 12.67 -24.87
C HIS A 61 30.83 11.58 -23.80
N ASP A 62 30.95 10.33 -24.22
CA ASP A 62 31.07 9.15 -23.34
C ASP A 62 32.49 8.61 -23.17
N CYS A 63 33.50 9.22 -23.80
CA CYS A 63 34.86 8.67 -23.76
C CYS A 63 35.49 8.67 -22.36
N GLY A 64 34.94 9.44 -21.42
CA GLY A 64 35.33 9.47 -20.02
C GLY A 64 35.10 8.15 -19.29
N TYR A 65 34.21 7.28 -19.77
CA TYR A 65 34.03 5.92 -19.22
C TYR A 65 35.29 5.05 -19.30
N ILE A 66 36.24 5.41 -20.16
CA ILE A 66 37.59 4.81 -20.19
C ILE A 66 38.33 5.04 -18.86
N GLN A 67 38.08 6.17 -18.20
CA GLN A 67 38.80 6.60 -16.99
C GLN A 67 37.97 6.39 -15.72
N GLN A 68 36.69 6.77 -15.74
CA GLN A 68 35.82 6.75 -14.56
C GLN A 68 34.33 6.72 -14.93
N ILE A 69 33.51 6.13 -14.06
CA ILE A 69 32.03 6.07 -14.22
C ILE A 69 31.38 7.35 -13.69
N HIS A 70 31.78 7.79 -12.48
CA HIS A 70 31.26 9.02 -11.90
C HIS A 70 31.93 10.22 -12.57
N GLU A 71 31.14 11.24 -12.91
CA GLU A 71 31.62 12.46 -13.60
C GLU A 71 32.37 12.14 -14.91
N HIS A 72 31.85 11.19 -15.68
CA HIS A 72 32.47 10.76 -16.94
C HIS A 72 32.45 11.88 -17.99
N GLU A 73 31.45 12.78 -17.99
CA GLU A 73 31.38 13.93 -18.88
C GLU A 73 32.56 14.89 -18.67
N GLN A 74 32.95 15.10 -17.40
CA GLN A 74 34.13 15.91 -17.06
C GLN A 74 35.43 15.23 -17.50
N ALA A 75 35.51 13.90 -17.37
CA ALA A 75 36.63 13.11 -17.89
C ALA A 75 36.69 13.13 -19.43
N SER A 76 35.55 13.08 -20.11
CA SER A 76 35.42 13.25 -21.56
C SER A 76 35.95 14.61 -22.01
N CYS A 77 35.61 15.68 -21.30
CA CYS A 77 36.16 17.01 -21.55
C CYS A 77 37.69 17.05 -21.40
N ASN A 78 38.23 16.37 -20.37
CA ASN A 78 39.68 16.30 -20.17
C ASN A 78 40.40 15.55 -21.31
N ILE A 79 39.79 14.48 -21.81
CA ILE A 79 40.28 13.74 -22.98
C ILE A 79 40.23 14.63 -24.23
N ALA A 80 39.12 15.34 -24.46
CA ALA A 80 38.96 16.26 -25.58
C ALA A 80 40.02 17.39 -25.55
N ARG A 81 40.25 18.02 -24.40
CA ARG A 81 41.27 19.07 -24.21
C ARG A 81 42.69 18.59 -24.52
N HIS A 82 43.01 17.33 -24.28
CA HIS A 82 44.32 16.76 -24.60
C HIS A 82 44.46 16.32 -26.06
N ALA A 83 43.41 15.77 -26.64
CA ALA A 83 43.45 15.16 -27.98
C ALA A 83 43.24 16.18 -29.11
N LEU A 84 42.22 17.02 -29.00
CA LEU A 84 41.77 17.89 -30.09
C LEU A 84 42.79 18.95 -30.56
N PRO A 85 43.68 19.52 -29.71
CA PRO A 85 44.73 20.42 -30.19
C PRO A 85 45.64 19.79 -31.26
N GLN A 86 45.88 18.47 -31.18
CA GLN A 86 46.73 17.72 -32.13
C GLN A 86 46.09 17.64 -33.53
N PHE A 87 44.79 17.88 -33.62
CA PHE A 87 44.00 17.84 -34.85
C PHE A 87 43.62 19.25 -35.35
N GLY A 88 44.19 20.30 -34.77
CA GLY A 88 44.03 21.68 -35.23
C GLY A 88 42.83 22.44 -34.66
N TYR A 89 42.20 21.95 -33.59
CA TYR A 89 41.16 22.69 -32.87
C TYR A 89 41.79 23.76 -31.98
N ASN A 90 41.26 24.98 -32.03
CA ASN A 90 41.66 26.07 -31.14
C ASN A 90 40.96 25.93 -29.77
N ALA A 91 41.39 26.74 -28.80
CA ALA A 91 40.85 26.68 -27.44
C ALA A 91 39.34 26.99 -27.37
N ASP A 92 38.85 27.93 -28.18
CA ASP A 92 37.44 28.34 -28.17
C ASP A 92 36.54 27.20 -28.68
N ASP A 93 36.97 26.49 -29.73
CA ASP A 93 36.25 25.33 -30.25
C ASP A 93 36.22 24.19 -29.24
N ILE A 94 37.34 23.94 -28.53
CA ILE A 94 37.42 22.91 -27.50
C ILE A 94 36.49 23.22 -26.32
N GLU A 95 36.40 24.48 -25.88
CA GLU A 95 35.49 24.85 -24.80
C GLU A 95 34.01 24.76 -25.21
N LYS A 96 33.67 25.06 -26.48
CA LYS A 96 32.33 24.76 -27.02
C LYS A 96 32.02 23.27 -26.99
N ILE A 97 32.98 22.44 -27.40
CA ILE A 97 32.84 20.98 -27.37
C ILE A 97 32.62 20.49 -25.93
N CYS A 98 33.44 20.96 -24.99
CA CYS A 98 33.27 20.62 -23.57
C CYS A 98 31.92 21.07 -23.03
N THR A 99 31.43 22.25 -23.43
CA THR A 99 30.10 22.75 -23.04
C THR A 99 28.99 21.82 -23.52
N LEU A 100 29.08 21.31 -24.76
CA LEU A 100 28.12 20.37 -25.31
C LEU A 100 28.18 19.00 -24.62
N ILE A 101 29.38 18.49 -24.34
CA ILE A 101 29.56 17.24 -23.59
C ILE A 101 28.97 17.38 -22.19
N MET A 102 29.24 18.48 -21.47
CA MET A 102 28.68 18.70 -20.13
C MET A 102 27.15 18.82 -20.14
N ALA A 103 26.53 19.22 -21.25
CA ALA A 103 25.09 19.32 -21.34
C ALA A 103 24.37 17.96 -21.30
N THR A 104 25.05 16.85 -21.66
CA THR A 104 24.46 15.50 -21.61
C THR A 104 24.31 14.97 -20.18
N GLN A 105 24.99 15.59 -19.20
CA GLN A 105 24.94 15.21 -17.80
C GLN A 105 23.51 15.23 -17.25
N LEU A 106 23.10 14.13 -16.62
CA LEU A 106 21.76 14.01 -16.02
C LEU A 106 21.67 14.68 -14.63
N PRO A 107 20.61 15.45 -14.34
CA PRO A 107 19.51 15.82 -15.24
C PRO A 107 19.91 16.91 -16.24
N GLN A 108 19.60 16.69 -17.52
CA GLN A 108 19.94 17.60 -18.62
C GLN A 108 19.23 18.96 -18.45
N GLN A 109 19.99 20.06 -18.61
CA GLN A 109 19.48 21.44 -18.59
C GLN A 109 20.04 22.28 -19.74
N PRO A 110 19.78 21.89 -21.01
CA PRO A 110 20.34 22.58 -22.16
C PRO A 110 19.78 23.99 -22.34
N THR A 111 20.66 24.94 -22.62
CA THR A 111 20.36 26.36 -22.79
C THR A 111 20.40 26.80 -24.25
N THR A 112 21.34 26.26 -25.03
CA THR A 112 21.51 26.58 -26.46
C THR A 112 20.87 25.51 -27.36
N LEU A 113 20.64 25.84 -28.64
CA LEU A 113 20.05 24.89 -29.58
C LEU A 113 20.97 23.67 -29.80
N LEU A 114 22.29 23.85 -29.85
CA LEU A 114 23.24 22.74 -29.98
C LEU A 114 23.23 21.83 -28.75
N GLU A 115 23.13 22.39 -27.54
CA GLU A 115 22.97 21.61 -26.30
C GLU A 115 21.67 20.80 -26.32
N LYS A 116 20.56 21.38 -26.81
CA LYS A 116 19.30 20.65 -26.96
C LYS A 116 19.43 19.47 -27.93
N ILE A 117 20.16 19.67 -29.04
CA ILE A 117 20.35 18.63 -30.05
C ILE A 117 21.18 17.46 -29.49
N ILE A 118 22.29 17.72 -28.79
CA ILE A 118 23.11 16.63 -28.25
C ILE A 118 22.38 15.87 -27.13
N CYS A 119 21.63 16.57 -26.26
CA CYS A 119 20.79 15.92 -25.25
C CYS A 119 19.71 15.03 -25.85
N ASP A 120 19.03 15.52 -26.89
CA ASP A 120 18.01 14.74 -27.60
C ASP A 120 18.60 13.55 -28.35
N ALA A 121 19.79 13.70 -28.94
CA ALA A 121 20.49 12.64 -29.66
C ALA A 121 20.94 11.51 -28.72
N ASP A 122 21.44 11.87 -27.54
CA ASP A 122 21.89 10.93 -26.50
C ASP A 122 20.72 10.04 -26.01
N LEU A 123 19.55 10.63 -25.83
CA LEU A 123 18.34 9.94 -25.36
C LEU A 123 17.32 9.65 -26.48
N ASP A 124 17.76 9.63 -27.75
CA ASP A 124 16.88 9.43 -28.91
C ASP A 124 16.14 8.08 -28.83
N TYR A 125 16.82 7.04 -28.32
CA TYR A 125 16.28 5.67 -28.23
C TYR A 125 15.02 5.54 -27.37
N LEU A 126 14.74 6.47 -26.46
CA LEU A 126 13.54 6.42 -25.61
C LEU A 126 12.25 6.47 -26.44
N GLY A 127 12.29 7.13 -27.61
CA GLY A 127 11.20 7.25 -28.57
C GLY A 127 11.38 6.43 -29.85
N ARG A 128 12.20 5.37 -29.83
CA ARG A 128 12.39 4.47 -30.98
C ARG A 128 11.75 3.09 -30.77
N GLU A 129 11.71 2.30 -31.84
CA GLU A 129 11.23 0.91 -31.83
C GLU A 129 12.19 -0.06 -31.12
N ASP A 130 13.49 0.23 -31.15
CA ASP A 130 14.54 -0.57 -30.48
C ASP A 130 14.66 -0.27 -28.98
N PHE A 131 13.72 0.50 -28.39
CA PHE A 131 13.73 0.91 -26.99
C PHE A 131 13.96 -0.26 -26.02
N ILE A 132 13.27 -1.40 -26.23
CA ILE A 132 13.39 -2.57 -25.35
C ILE A 132 14.75 -3.25 -25.47
N SER A 133 15.26 -3.45 -26.70
CA SER A 133 16.57 -4.08 -26.91
C SER A 133 17.70 -3.20 -26.38
N THR A 134 17.61 -1.90 -26.60
CA THR A 134 18.60 -0.92 -26.14
C THR A 134 18.54 -0.75 -24.62
N GLY A 135 17.35 -0.70 -24.03
CA GLY A 135 17.17 -0.75 -22.58
C GLY A 135 17.69 -2.05 -21.96
N SER A 136 17.61 -3.20 -22.65
CA SER A 136 18.15 -4.47 -22.13
C SER A 136 19.67 -4.48 -22.04
N ARG A 137 20.35 -3.77 -22.95
CA ARG A 137 21.81 -3.54 -22.87
C ARG A 137 22.17 -2.66 -21.68
N LEU A 138 21.40 -1.59 -21.45
CA LEU A 138 21.62 -0.70 -20.29
C LEU A 138 21.32 -1.41 -18.96
N PHE A 139 20.27 -2.25 -18.92
CA PHE A 139 19.97 -3.09 -17.76
C PHE A 139 21.13 -4.04 -17.41
N SER A 140 21.69 -4.71 -18.41
CA SER A 140 22.82 -5.64 -18.22
C SER A 140 24.06 -4.93 -17.67
N GLU A 141 24.32 -3.72 -18.17
CA GLU A 141 25.42 -2.87 -17.69
C GLU A 141 25.19 -2.43 -16.23
N MET A 142 24.00 -1.89 -15.93
CA MET A 142 23.65 -1.47 -14.56
C MET A 142 23.67 -2.64 -13.57
N GLN A 143 23.29 -3.84 -14.01
CA GLN A 143 23.37 -5.05 -13.20
C GLN A 143 24.83 -5.47 -12.95
N ALA A 144 25.70 -5.38 -13.96
CA ALA A 144 27.13 -5.68 -13.82
C ALA A 144 27.83 -4.76 -12.81
N PHE A 145 27.40 -3.49 -12.72
CA PHE A 145 27.88 -2.53 -11.74
C PHE A 145 27.13 -2.56 -10.39
N GLY A 146 26.17 -3.48 -10.20
CA GLY A 146 25.43 -3.62 -8.95
C GLY A 146 24.46 -2.47 -8.64
N ILE A 147 24.09 -1.66 -9.64
CA ILE A 147 23.16 -0.54 -9.50
C ILE A 147 21.71 -1.05 -9.40
N ILE A 148 21.39 -2.14 -10.10
CA ILE A 148 20.06 -2.76 -10.13
C ILE A 148 20.18 -4.26 -9.95
N ASN A 149 19.32 -4.84 -9.12
CA ASN A 149 19.40 -6.27 -8.80
C ASN A 149 18.47 -7.14 -9.65
N ASN A 150 17.32 -6.59 -10.04
CA ASN A 150 16.25 -7.36 -10.70
C ASN A 150 15.43 -6.52 -11.68
N ALA A 151 14.67 -7.21 -12.53
CA ALA A 151 13.85 -6.58 -13.57
C ALA A 151 12.72 -5.68 -13.02
N GLU A 152 12.23 -5.91 -11.80
CA GLU A 152 11.17 -5.07 -11.20
C GLU A 152 11.72 -3.69 -10.80
N GLU A 153 12.91 -3.65 -10.23
CA GLU A 153 13.64 -2.40 -9.95
C GLU A 153 13.95 -1.65 -11.24
N TRP A 154 14.38 -2.36 -12.29
CA TRP A 154 14.63 -1.80 -13.62
C TRP A 154 13.38 -1.17 -14.23
N ASP A 155 12.27 -1.89 -14.31
CA ASP A 155 11.02 -1.39 -14.89
C ASP A 155 10.54 -0.12 -14.15
N LYS A 156 10.63 -0.10 -12.81
CA LYS A 156 10.29 1.08 -11.99
C LYS A 156 11.21 2.27 -12.26
N MET A 157 12.51 2.01 -12.40
CA MET A 157 13.50 3.05 -12.72
C MET A 157 13.22 3.63 -14.11
N GLN A 158 12.98 2.79 -15.11
CA GLN A 158 12.63 3.23 -16.47
C GLN A 158 11.35 4.07 -16.47
N VAL A 159 10.28 3.63 -15.79
CA VAL A 159 9.03 4.42 -15.71
C VAL A 159 9.28 5.80 -15.12
N ARG A 160 10.03 5.89 -14.01
CA ARG A 160 10.36 7.18 -13.39
C ARG A 160 11.19 8.06 -14.32
N PHE A 161 12.18 7.47 -15.00
CA PHE A 161 13.05 8.18 -15.93
C PHE A 161 12.26 8.74 -17.12
N LEU A 162 11.45 7.91 -17.80
CA LEU A 162 10.61 8.34 -18.92
C LEU A 162 9.58 9.41 -18.53
N GLN A 163 9.09 9.39 -17.28
CA GLN A 163 8.18 10.42 -16.75
C GLN A 163 8.87 11.75 -16.46
N GLY A 164 10.13 11.73 -16.06
CA GLY A 164 10.91 12.94 -15.76
C GLY A 164 11.58 13.56 -16.99
N HIS A 165 11.84 12.76 -18.01
CA HIS A 165 12.47 13.19 -19.26
C HIS A 165 11.48 13.89 -20.21
N HIS A 166 11.96 14.80 -21.05
CA HIS A 166 11.25 15.39 -22.20
C HIS A 166 12.28 15.74 -23.29
N TYR A 167 11.89 15.62 -24.57
CA TYR A 167 12.75 16.10 -25.66
C TYR A 167 12.73 17.64 -25.75
N PHE A 168 13.82 18.24 -26.22
CA PHE A 168 14.04 19.69 -26.18
C PHE A 168 13.89 20.38 -27.55
N THR A 169 14.28 19.74 -28.65
CA THR A 169 14.17 20.25 -30.02
C THR A 169 12.79 20.00 -30.61
N SER A 170 12.37 20.85 -31.54
CA SER A 170 11.07 20.68 -32.20
C SER A 170 11.03 19.36 -32.99
N THR A 171 12.16 19.01 -33.61
CA THR A 171 12.35 17.75 -34.34
C THR A 171 12.11 16.53 -33.46
N SER A 172 12.80 16.41 -32.32
CA SER A 172 12.68 15.23 -31.46
C SER A 172 11.34 15.18 -30.73
N VAL A 173 10.79 16.32 -30.33
CA VAL A 173 9.43 16.38 -29.75
C VAL A 173 8.41 15.80 -30.74
N ASN A 174 8.47 16.17 -32.02
CA ASN A 174 7.54 15.67 -33.04
C ASN A 174 7.80 14.20 -33.39
N ASN A 175 9.07 13.79 -33.49
CA ASN A 175 9.44 12.48 -34.02
C ASN A 175 9.54 11.37 -32.97
N ARG A 176 9.72 11.70 -31.69
CA ARG A 176 10.06 10.73 -30.62
C ARG A 176 9.10 10.75 -29.44
N GLU A 177 8.58 11.90 -29.04
CA GLU A 177 7.68 12.00 -27.89
C GLU A 177 6.43 11.09 -28.00
N PRO A 178 5.77 10.94 -29.18
CA PRO A 178 4.63 10.02 -29.32
C PRO A 178 4.99 8.56 -29.00
N LYS A 179 6.12 8.07 -29.53
CA LYS A 179 6.56 6.68 -29.32
C LYS A 179 7.08 6.47 -27.90
N LYS A 180 7.77 7.46 -27.32
CA LYS A 180 8.19 7.43 -25.91
C LYS A 180 6.97 7.30 -24.97
N HIS A 181 5.88 7.99 -25.26
CA HIS A 181 4.63 7.83 -24.49
C HIS A 181 4.01 6.44 -24.65
N GLU A 182 4.08 5.82 -25.84
CA GLU A 182 3.67 4.43 -26.05
C GLU A 182 4.53 3.46 -25.22
N ASN A 183 5.85 3.62 -25.26
CA ASN A 183 6.81 2.84 -24.48
C ASN A 183 6.53 2.97 -22.96
N LEU A 184 6.29 4.19 -22.49
CA LEU A 184 5.94 4.47 -21.10
C LEU A 184 4.65 3.76 -20.68
N ARG A 185 3.59 3.83 -21.49
CA ARG A 185 2.32 3.13 -21.20
C ARG A 185 2.51 1.62 -21.11
N THR A 186 3.31 1.05 -22.03
CA THR A 186 3.63 -0.38 -22.03
C THR A 186 4.31 -0.81 -20.73
N LEU A 187 5.32 -0.05 -20.28
CA LEU A 187 6.00 -0.31 -19.01
C LEU A 187 5.09 -0.12 -17.79
N GLN A 188 4.24 0.92 -17.78
CA GLN A 188 3.28 1.16 -16.70
C GLN A 188 2.25 0.04 -16.58
N ASN A 189 1.75 -0.48 -17.71
CA ASN A 189 0.81 -1.60 -17.74
C ASN A 189 1.46 -2.89 -17.21
N LYS A 190 2.70 -3.17 -17.63
CA LYS A 190 3.50 -4.30 -17.12
C LYS A 190 3.68 -4.21 -15.60
N THR A 191 4.09 -3.05 -15.10
CA THR A 191 4.33 -2.81 -13.67
C THR A 191 3.04 -2.91 -12.84
N SER A 192 1.93 -2.34 -13.33
CA SER A 192 0.63 -2.36 -12.63
C SER A 192 0.06 -3.77 -12.51
N THR A 193 0.19 -4.58 -13.57
CA THR A 193 -0.27 -5.98 -13.58
C THR A 193 0.48 -6.82 -12.54
N LEU A 194 1.80 -6.66 -12.45
CA LEU A 194 2.64 -7.34 -11.46
C LEU A 194 2.26 -6.98 -10.02
N MET A 195 2.04 -5.69 -9.74
CA MET A 195 1.63 -5.22 -8.41
C MET A 195 0.26 -5.75 -7.98
N THR A 196 -0.69 -5.84 -8.91
CA THR A 196 -2.06 -6.30 -8.61
C THR A 196 -2.07 -7.80 -8.28
N SER A 197 -1.32 -8.61 -9.02
CA SER A 197 -1.20 -10.06 -8.81
C SER A 197 -0.56 -10.39 -7.45
N ASN A 198 0.58 -9.76 -7.13
CA ASN A 198 1.29 -10.01 -5.87
C ASN A 198 0.49 -9.61 -4.63
N ASN A 199 -0.31 -8.54 -4.72
CA ASN A 199 -1.19 -8.14 -3.63
C ASN A 199 -2.39 -9.09 -3.47
N ALA A 200 -2.99 -9.55 -4.57
CA ALA A 200 -4.09 -10.51 -4.52
C ALA A 200 -3.68 -11.84 -3.86
N ILE A 201 -2.49 -12.36 -4.20
CA ILE A 201 -1.97 -13.61 -3.61
C ILE A 201 -1.71 -13.45 -2.11
N LYS A 202 -1.09 -12.33 -1.68
CA LYS A 202 -0.84 -12.06 -0.26
C LYS A 202 -2.13 -11.92 0.55
N ILE A 203 -3.14 -11.26 -0.01
CA ILE A 203 -4.45 -11.12 0.64
C ILE A 203 -5.12 -12.49 0.79
N GLY A 204 -5.14 -13.31 -0.28
CA GLY A 204 -5.71 -14.66 -0.22
C GLY A 204 -5.05 -15.60 0.79
N LEU A 205 -3.73 -15.51 0.95
CA LEU A 205 -3.00 -16.30 1.95
C LEU A 205 -3.40 -15.91 3.38
N LEU A 206 -3.42 -14.61 3.69
CA LEU A 206 -3.82 -14.12 5.01
C LEU A 206 -5.26 -14.48 5.36
N ASP A 207 -6.18 -14.35 4.40
CA ASP A 207 -7.57 -14.77 4.57
C ASP A 207 -7.69 -16.23 4.98
N THR A 208 -6.88 -17.10 4.36
CA THR A 208 -6.87 -18.54 4.62
C THR A 208 -6.32 -18.83 6.02
N VAL A 209 -5.25 -18.14 6.43
CA VAL A 209 -4.67 -18.27 7.78
C VAL A 209 -5.69 -17.86 8.85
N TYR A 210 -6.36 -16.72 8.68
CA TYR A 210 -7.40 -16.27 9.61
C TYR A 210 -8.56 -17.26 9.70
N THR A 211 -9.00 -17.79 8.54
CA THR A 211 -10.09 -18.77 8.49
C THR A 211 -9.73 -20.06 9.23
N LEU A 212 -8.53 -20.61 8.99
CA LEU A 212 -8.06 -21.83 9.65
C LEU A 212 -7.90 -21.65 11.16
N ALA A 213 -7.31 -20.54 11.59
CA ALA A 213 -7.23 -20.21 13.01
C ALA A 213 -8.62 -20.09 13.63
N GLY A 214 -9.55 -19.42 12.94
CA GLY A 214 -10.94 -19.27 13.36
C GLY A 214 -11.64 -20.61 13.61
N ILE A 215 -11.50 -21.54 12.66
CA ILE A 215 -12.04 -22.90 12.72
C ILE A 215 -11.52 -23.65 13.95
N LEU A 216 -10.21 -23.59 14.22
CA LEU A 216 -9.59 -24.28 15.35
C LEU A 216 -10.08 -23.72 16.69
N PHE A 217 -10.16 -22.39 16.81
CA PHE A 217 -10.66 -21.74 18.02
C PHE A 217 -12.13 -22.06 18.31
N CYS A 218 -13.01 -22.05 17.29
CA CYS A 218 -14.41 -22.45 17.45
C CYS A 218 -14.53 -23.93 17.84
N GLY A 219 -13.77 -24.81 17.19
CA GLY A 219 -13.73 -26.23 17.55
C GLY A 219 -13.30 -26.46 19.00
N PHE A 220 -12.26 -25.76 19.44
CA PHE A 220 -11.76 -25.80 20.81
C PHE A 220 -12.79 -25.28 21.82
N ALA A 221 -13.44 -24.14 21.54
CA ALA A 221 -14.48 -23.58 22.40
C ALA A 221 -15.67 -24.54 22.59
N LEU A 222 -16.16 -25.09 21.48
CA LEU A 222 -17.29 -26.02 21.48
C LEU A 222 -16.97 -27.31 22.23
N LYS A 223 -15.89 -28.01 21.86
CA LYS A 223 -15.59 -29.35 22.39
C LYS A 223 -14.99 -29.33 23.80
N SER A 224 -14.28 -28.27 24.18
CA SER A 224 -13.56 -28.21 25.46
C SER A 224 -14.33 -27.51 26.58
N PHE A 225 -15.25 -26.59 26.23
CA PHE A 225 -16.01 -25.79 27.20
C PHE A 225 -17.51 -25.96 27.07
N LEU A 226 -18.09 -25.71 25.90
CA LEU A 226 -19.56 -25.53 25.79
C LEU A 226 -20.32 -26.86 25.81
N VAL A 227 -20.00 -27.79 24.91
CA VAL A 227 -20.69 -29.08 24.77
C VAL A 227 -20.62 -29.91 26.06
N PRO A 228 -19.45 -30.14 26.70
CA PRO A 228 -19.38 -30.99 27.90
C PRO A 228 -20.08 -30.44 29.13
N ASN A 229 -20.40 -29.14 29.15
CA ASN A 229 -21.05 -28.48 30.27
C ASN A 229 -22.53 -28.11 29.98
N ALA A 230 -23.05 -28.46 28.79
CA ALA A 230 -24.38 -28.07 28.31
C ALA A 230 -24.61 -26.55 28.33
N PHE A 231 -23.58 -25.80 27.91
CA PHE A 231 -23.65 -24.34 27.76
C PHE A 231 -24.03 -23.97 26.33
N PHE A 232 -24.81 -22.91 26.20
CA PHE A 232 -25.31 -22.42 24.92
C PHE A 232 -24.62 -21.10 24.56
N ASP A 233 -24.43 -20.92 23.26
CA ASP A 233 -24.08 -19.64 22.67
C ASP A 233 -25.33 -19.04 21.98
N GLY A 234 -25.20 -17.86 21.38
CA GLY A 234 -26.23 -17.26 20.54
C GLY A 234 -26.19 -17.75 19.08
N GLY A 235 -27.08 -17.21 18.26
CA GLY A 235 -27.04 -17.38 16.81
C GLY A 235 -27.31 -18.81 16.34
N VAL A 236 -26.73 -19.18 15.20
CA VAL A 236 -26.89 -20.53 14.62
C VAL A 236 -26.20 -21.58 15.47
N THR A 237 -25.08 -21.19 16.10
CA THR A 237 -24.33 -22.07 17.00
C THR A 237 -25.16 -22.44 18.22
N GLY A 238 -25.89 -21.48 18.81
CA GLY A 238 -26.85 -21.70 19.89
C GLY A 238 -27.97 -22.66 19.51
N ILE A 239 -28.57 -22.49 18.33
CA ILE A 239 -29.57 -23.41 17.79
C ILE A 239 -28.98 -24.82 17.66
N SER A 240 -27.74 -24.92 17.18
CA SER A 240 -27.07 -26.21 16.97
C SER A 240 -26.77 -26.93 18.29
N LEU A 241 -26.31 -26.19 19.30
CA LEU A 241 -26.09 -26.69 20.66
C LEU A 241 -27.42 -27.16 21.30
N LEU A 242 -28.50 -26.42 21.09
CA LEU A 242 -29.82 -26.79 21.61
C LEU A 242 -30.35 -28.08 20.98
N ILE A 243 -30.24 -28.23 19.66
CA ILE A 243 -30.65 -29.47 18.97
C ILE A 243 -29.77 -30.64 19.40
N HIS A 244 -28.46 -30.43 19.55
CA HIS A 244 -27.54 -31.45 20.08
C HIS A 244 -27.96 -31.92 21.48
N GLU A 245 -28.26 -30.99 22.39
CA GLU A 245 -28.65 -31.33 23.76
C GLU A 245 -30.01 -32.04 23.82
N LEU A 246 -30.98 -31.63 22.99
CA LEU A 246 -32.34 -32.18 23.01
C LEU A 246 -32.45 -33.56 22.35
N TYR A 247 -31.73 -33.80 21.26
CA TYR A 247 -31.87 -35.00 20.43
C TYR A 247 -30.64 -35.91 20.46
N HIS A 248 -29.56 -35.51 21.14
CA HIS A 248 -28.29 -36.23 21.22
C HIS A 248 -27.64 -36.53 19.85
N ILE A 249 -28.01 -35.75 18.82
CA ILE A 249 -27.40 -35.83 17.49
C ILE A 249 -26.04 -35.14 17.55
N ASN A 250 -25.00 -35.73 16.97
CA ASN A 250 -23.66 -35.14 16.96
C ASN A 250 -23.69 -33.71 16.38
N ILE A 251 -23.21 -32.74 17.17
CA ILE A 251 -23.20 -31.31 16.85
C ILE A 251 -22.52 -31.00 15.52
N ALA A 252 -21.53 -31.79 15.09
CA ALA A 252 -20.83 -31.61 13.83
C ALA A 252 -21.77 -31.67 12.61
N TYR A 253 -22.81 -32.51 12.66
CA TYR A 253 -23.81 -32.57 11.58
C TYR A 253 -24.85 -31.46 11.71
N VAL A 254 -25.27 -31.18 12.94
CA VAL A 254 -26.29 -30.17 13.23
C VAL A 254 -25.81 -28.78 12.79
N ILE A 255 -24.55 -28.42 13.07
CA ILE A 255 -24.02 -27.09 12.74
C ILE A 255 -23.98 -26.82 11.24
N ILE A 256 -23.71 -27.86 10.42
CA ILE A 256 -23.76 -27.74 8.96
C ILE A 256 -25.20 -27.47 8.53
N LEU A 257 -26.14 -28.32 8.96
CA LEU A 257 -27.55 -28.23 8.56
C LEU A 257 -28.20 -26.93 9.00
N ALA A 258 -27.96 -26.50 10.25
CA ALA A 258 -28.52 -25.28 10.81
C ALA A 258 -28.00 -24.01 10.09
N ASN A 259 -26.79 -24.06 9.53
CA ASN A 259 -26.21 -22.92 8.80
C ASN A 259 -26.63 -22.84 7.32
N ILE A 260 -27.17 -23.90 6.70
CA ILE A 260 -27.55 -23.89 5.28
C ILE A 260 -28.44 -22.69 4.90
N PRO A 261 -29.52 -22.35 5.64
CA PRO A 261 -30.36 -21.20 5.31
C PRO A 261 -29.57 -19.88 5.29
N PHE A 262 -28.63 -19.71 6.22
CA PHE A 262 -27.84 -18.49 6.35
C PHE A 262 -26.72 -18.41 5.31
N ILE A 263 -26.15 -19.53 4.89
CA ILE A 263 -25.21 -19.59 3.76
C ILE A 263 -25.92 -19.16 2.46
N ILE A 264 -27.13 -19.67 2.23
CA ILE A 264 -27.95 -19.29 1.07
C ILE A 264 -28.24 -17.79 1.13
N MET A 265 -28.66 -17.28 2.28
CA MET A 265 -28.91 -15.85 2.50
C MET A 265 -27.64 -14.99 2.27
N GLY A 266 -26.48 -15.46 2.72
CA GLY A 266 -25.18 -14.81 2.51
C GLY A 266 -24.74 -14.77 1.05
N ALA A 267 -25.10 -15.77 0.24
CA ALA A 267 -24.84 -15.76 -1.20
C ALA A 267 -25.60 -14.63 -1.91
N PHE A 268 -26.82 -14.32 -1.46
CA PHE A 268 -27.64 -13.26 -2.02
C PHE A 268 -27.32 -11.86 -1.45
N GLN A 269 -26.93 -11.76 -0.18
CA GLN A 269 -26.69 -10.47 0.47
C GLN A 269 -25.25 -9.97 0.41
N VAL A 270 -24.25 -10.88 0.42
CA VAL A 270 -22.83 -10.52 0.46
C VAL A 270 -22.19 -10.77 -0.91
N ASN A 271 -21.92 -12.04 -1.24
CA ASN A 271 -21.53 -12.52 -2.57
C ASN A 271 -21.34 -14.05 -2.55
N LYS A 272 -21.21 -14.65 -3.74
CA LYS A 272 -20.99 -16.11 -3.88
C LYS A 272 -19.68 -16.59 -3.24
N SER A 273 -18.61 -15.79 -3.29
CA SER A 273 -17.29 -16.16 -2.73
C SER A 273 -17.38 -16.30 -1.21
N PHE A 274 -18.01 -15.34 -0.54
CA PHE A 274 -18.31 -15.36 0.89
C PHE A 274 -19.11 -16.61 1.27
N ALA A 275 -20.15 -16.97 0.51
CA ALA A 275 -20.98 -18.13 0.81
C ALA A 275 -20.20 -19.46 0.71
N VAL A 276 -19.36 -19.61 -0.33
CA VAL A 276 -18.51 -20.80 -0.49
C VAL A 276 -17.47 -20.87 0.63
N LYS A 277 -16.76 -19.78 0.94
CA LYS A 277 -15.80 -19.74 2.06
C LYS A 277 -16.47 -20.08 3.39
N THR A 278 -17.67 -19.54 3.64
CA THR A 278 -18.50 -19.80 4.83
C THR A 278 -18.88 -21.28 4.93
N PHE A 279 -19.37 -21.88 3.84
CA PHE A 279 -19.68 -23.31 3.82
C PHE A 279 -18.45 -24.18 4.12
N LEU A 280 -17.32 -23.90 3.48
CA LEU A 280 -16.06 -24.61 3.71
C LEU A 280 -15.57 -24.46 5.15
N ALA A 281 -15.71 -23.26 5.73
CA ALA A 281 -15.31 -23.00 7.11
C ALA A 281 -16.18 -23.76 8.11
N ILE A 282 -17.51 -23.80 7.91
CA ILE A 282 -18.44 -24.56 8.76
C ILE A 282 -18.19 -26.07 8.66
N VAL A 283 -17.94 -26.58 7.45
CA VAL A 283 -17.50 -27.97 7.26
C VAL A 283 -16.17 -28.20 7.97
N GLY A 284 -15.23 -27.25 7.90
CA GLY A 284 -13.98 -27.29 8.65
C GLY A 284 -14.17 -27.38 10.17
N VAL A 285 -15.09 -26.60 10.74
CA VAL A 285 -15.45 -26.70 12.17
C VAL A 285 -16.03 -28.07 12.48
N ALA A 286 -16.96 -28.58 11.68
CA ALA A 286 -17.53 -29.91 11.86
C ALA A 286 -16.47 -31.02 11.82
N LEU A 287 -15.53 -30.95 10.87
CA LEU A 287 -14.39 -31.88 10.79
C LEU A 287 -13.48 -31.78 12.03
N CYS A 288 -13.22 -30.56 12.52
CA CYS A 288 -12.46 -30.37 13.75
C CYS A 288 -13.15 -31.02 14.96
N LEU A 289 -14.47 -30.87 15.08
CA LEU A 289 -15.25 -31.49 16.15
C LEU A 289 -15.20 -33.02 16.11
N LEU A 290 -15.20 -33.61 14.89
CA LEU A 290 -15.13 -35.06 14.70
C LEU A 290 -13.73 -35.64 14.92
N TYR A 291 -12.70 -35.03 14.33
CA TYR A 291 -11.38 -35.67 14.19
C TYR A 291 -10.29 -35.09 15.09
N ILE A 292 -10.42 -33.85 15.56
CA ILE A 292 -9.41 -33.26 16.42
C ILE A 292 -9.68 -33.69 17.89
N PRO A 293 -8.68 -34.28 18.57
CA PRO A 293 -8.79 -34.66 19.97
C PRO A 293 -8.55 -33.43 20.86
N TYR A 294 -9.51 -32.52 20.91
CA TYR A 294 -9.46 -31.42 21.88
C TYR A 294 -9.55 -31.94 23.32
N PRO A 295 -8.89 -31.30 24.30
CA PRO A 295 -9.04 -31.64 25.71
C PRO A 295 -10.50 -31.51 26.14
N GLU A 296 -11.13 -32.62 26.51
CA GLU A 296 -12.53 -32.60 26.92
C GLU A 296 -12.68 -32.08 28.34
N LYS A 297 -13.67 -31.20 28.54
CA LYS A 297 -14.08 -30.68 29.85
C LYS A 297 -12.92 -30.12 30.69
N ILE A 298 -12.23 -29.12 30.15
CA ILE A 298 -11.11 -28.42 30.81
C ILE A 298 -11.48 -27.95 32.22
N THR A 299 -12.71 -27.48 32.41
CA THR A 299 -13.25 -27.08 33.70
C THR A 299 -14.76 -27.32 33.74
N SER A 300 -15.28 -27.45 34.96
CA SER A 300 -16.72 -27.53 35.25
C SER A 300 -17.24 -26.29 35.98
N ASP A 301 -16.36 -25.33 36.29
CA ASP A 301 -16.76 -24.08 36.93
C ASP A 301 -17.56 -23.23 35.94
N LYS A 302 -18.81 -22.94 36.28
CA LYS A 302 -19.76 -22.29 35.36
C LYS A 302 -19.29 -20.91 34.91
N LEU A 303 -18.61 -20.17 35.78
CA LEU A 303 -18.11 -18.84 35.46
C LEU A 303 -16.93 -18.95 34.47
N LEU A 304 -15.97 -19.84 34.75
CA LEU A 304 -14.84 -20.08 33.85
C LEU A 304 -15.29 -20.59 32.48
N VAL A 305 -16.24 -21.54 32.45
CA VAL A 305 -16.84 -22.04 31.20
C VAL A 305 -17.47 -20.89 30.42
N SER A 306 -18.28 -20.04 31.07
CA SER A 306 -18.94 -18.93 30.38
C SER A 306 -17.96 -17.94 29.77
N ILE A 307 -16.95 -17.51 30.53
CA ILE A 307 -16.01 -16.47 30.08
C ILE A 307 -15.07 -17.04 29.01
N PHE A 308 -14.39 -18.16 29.29
CA PHE A 308 -13.40 -18.69 28.35
C PHE A 308 -14.05 -19.36 27.13
N GLY A 309 -15.19 -20.04 27.32
CA GLY A 309 -15.97 -20.56 26.21
C GLY A 309 -16.39 -19.45 25.26
N GLY A 310 -16.89 -18.33 25.79
CA GLY A 310 -17.24 -17.16 24.98
C GLY A 310 -16.02 -16.49 24.33
N VAL A 311 -14.92 -16.29 25.06
CA VAL A 311 -13.69 -15.69 24.50
C VAL A 311 -13.13 -16.51 23.33
N PHE A 312 -12.98 -17.83 23.49
CA PHE A 312 -12.46 -18.66 22.40
C PHE A 312 -13.43 -18.73 21.23
N MET A 313 -14.73 -18.82 21.51
CA MET A 313 -15.75 -18.82 20.47
C MET A 313 -15.73 -17.51 19.68
N GLY A 314 -15.78 -16.37 20.36
CA GLY A 314 -15.78 -15.07 19.73
C GLY A 314 -14.46 -14.74 19.03
N THR A 315 -13.34 -15.25 19.53
CA THR A 315 -12.05 -15.19 18.81
C THR A 315 -12.13 -15.96 17.50
N GLY A 316 -12.68 -17.19 17.54
CA GLY A 316 -12.83 -18.03 16.37
C GLY A 316 -13.71 -17.39 15.29
N ILE A 317 -14.90 -16.92 15.69
CA ILE A 317 -15.85 -16.23 14.80
C ILE A 317 -15.24 -14.94 14.24
N GLY A 318 -14.61 -14.12 15.08
CA GLY A 318 -13.98 -12.86 14.64
C GLY A 318 -12.83 -13.07 13.64
N LEU A 319 -12.00 -14.10 13.83
CA LEU A 319 -10.95 -14.46 12.87
C LEU A 319 -11.53 -14.96 11.55
N ALA A 320 -12.58 -15.78 11.59
CA ALA A 320 -13.25 -16.22 10.37
C ALA A 320 -13.83 -15.05 9.55
N ILE A 321 -14.39 -14.04 10.23
CA ILE A 321 -14.89 -12.81 9.59
C ILE A 321 -13.74 -12.04 8.94
N ARG A 322 -12.59 -11.92 9.61
CA ARG A 322 -11.38 -11.33 9.01
C ARG A 322 -10.84 -12.12 7.82
N GLY A 323 -11.09 -13.44 7.77
CA GLY A 323 -10.83 -14.30 6.61
C GLY A 323 -11.85 -14.18 5.46
N GLY A 324 -12.89 -13.37 5.66
CA GLY A 324 -13.95 -13.14 4.68
C GLY A 324 -15.02 -14.24 4.66
N CYS A 325 -15.31 -14.88 5.79
CA CYS A 325 -16.36 -15.89 5.92
C CYS A 325 -17.10 -15.80 7.27
N ALA A 326 -18.21 -16.53 7.42
CA ALA A 326 -18.95 -16.60 8.68
C ALA A 326 -18.93 -18.02 9.28
N LEU A 327 -18.70 -18.12 10.59
CA LEU A 327 -18.92 -19.37 11.32
C LEU A 327 -20.28 -19.38 12.03
N ASP A 328 -20.77 -18.21 12.46
CA ASP A 328 -22.16 -18.00 12.85
C ASP A 328 -22.86 -17.11 11.81
N GLY A 329 -23.64 -17.75 10.93
CA GLY A 329 -24.21 -17.07 9.77
C GLY A 329 -25.18 -15.94 10.13
N ILE A 330 -25.89 -16.03 11.26
CA ILE A 330 -26.87 -15.02 11.67
C ILE A 330 -26.18 -13.71 12.06
N GLU A 331 -25.09 -13.78 12.84
CA GLU A 331 -24.40 -12.60 13.37
C GLU A 331 -23.67 -11.83 12.27
N VAL A 332 -23.08 -12.54 11.29
CA VAL A 332 -22.40 -11.88 10.16
C VAL A 332 -23.38 -11.24 9.19
N LEU A 333 -24.54 -11.86 8.95
CA LEU A 333 -25.57 -11.24 8.11
C LEU A 333 -26.05 -9.91 8.71
N ALA A 334 -26.11 -9.79 10.04
CA ALA A 334 -26.45 -8.54 10.72
C ALA A 334 -25.50 -7.38 10.37
N LEU A 335 -24.21 -7.67 10.13
CA LEU A 335 -23.21 -6.67 9.76
C LEU A 335 -23.37 -6.16 8.32
N TYR A 336 -23.88 -7.01 7.42
CA TYR A 336 -23.94 -6.73 5.98
C TYR A 336 -25.30 -6.24 5.48
N THR A 337 -26.35 -6.24 6.31
CA THR A 337 -27.69 -5.84 5.86
C THR A 337 -27.95 -4.34 6.00
N GLY A 338 -28.35 -3.71 4.88
CA GLY A 338 -29.01 -2.40 4.84
C GLY A 338 -30.53 -2.52 4.95
N LYS A 339 -31.14 -1.69 5.81
CA LYS A 339 -32.56 -1.70 6.22
C LYS A 339 -33.58 -1.84 5.07
N ARG A 340 -34.50 -2.81 5.19
CA ARG A 340 -35.83 -2.86 4.52
C ARG A 340 -36.93 -3.63 5.30
N ILE A 341 -36.80 -3.82 6.62
CA ILE A 341 -37.79 -4.52 7.47
C ILE A 341 -38.03 -3.69 8.74
N SER A 342 -39.22 -3.78 9.34
CA SER A 342 -39.62 -3.05 10.56
C SER A 342 -38.76 -3.37 11.79
N PHE A 343 -38.14 -4.55 11.83
CA PHE A 343 -37.19 -4.97 12.86
C PHE A 343 -35.76 -4.98 12.30
N THR A 344 -34.81 -4.57 13.12
CA THR A 344 -33.38 -4.70 12.87
C THR A 344 -32.95 -6.16 13.02
N ILE A 345 -31.90 -6.59 12.29
CA ILE A 345 -31.40 -7.96 12.45
C ILE A 345 -30.96 -8.22 13.88
N SER A 346 -30.31 -7.25 14.54
CA SER A 346 -29.94 -7.36 15.96
C SER A 346 -31.12 -7.67 16.88
N GLU A 347 -32.31 -7.13 16.63
CA GLU A 347 -33.52 -7.46 17.38
C GLU A 347 -34.00 -8.90 17.10
N ILE A 348 -33.88 -9.37 15.85
CA ILE A 348 -34.21 -10.75 15.48
C ILE A 348 -33.26 -11.74 16.18
N ILE A 349 -31.96 -11.46 16.18
CA ILE A 349 -30.96 -12.26 16.90
C ILE A 349 -31.28 -12.32 18.39
N LEU A 350 -31.58 -11.16 18.98
CA LEU A 350 -31.95 -11.07 20.38
C LEU A 350 -33.19 -11.92 20.69
N GLY A 351 -34.22 -11.86 19.84
CA GLY A 351 -35.42 -12.70 19.96
C GLY A 351 -35.12 -14.19 19.91
N ILE A 352 -34.30 -14.63 18.95
CA ILE A 352 -33.87 -16.04 18.84
C ILE A 352 -33.10 -16.47 20.09
N ASN A 353 -32.16 -15.66 20.57
CA ASN A 353 -31.36 -15.99 21.74
C ASN A 353 -32.21 -16.06 23.03
N ILE A 354 -33.19 -15.17 23.20
CA ILE A 354 -34.15 -15.25 24.32
C ILE A 354 -34.86 -16.61 24.31
N VAL A 355 -35.34 -17.05 23.15
CA VAL A 355 -36.01 -18.35 23.02
C VAL A 355 -35.05 -19.50 23.35
N ILE A 356 -33.82 -19.48 22.85
CA ILE A 356 -32.79 -20.49 23.15
C ILE A 356 -32.56 -20.57 24.66
N PHE A 357 -32.33 -19.45 25.32
CA PHE A 357 -32.03 -19.42 26.76
C PHE A 357 -33.23 -19.81 27.63
N LEU A 358 -34.47 -19.49 27.22
CA LEU A 358 -35.67 -19.96 27.91
C LEU A 358 -35.80 -21.49 27.84
N ILE A 359 -35.59 -22.10 26.66
CA ILE A 359 -35.62 -23.55 26.50
C ILE A 359 -34.49 -24.20 27.31
N ALA A 360 -33.29 -23.64 27.26
CA ALA A 360 -32.15 -24.10 28.06
C ALA A 360 -32.42 -24.02 29.57
N ALA A 361 -33.09 -22.97 30.05
CA ALA A 361 -33.43 -22.82 31.47
C ALA A 361 -34.37 -23.92 31.96
N VAL A 362 -35.33 -24.35 31.12
CA VAL A 362 -36.27 -25.43 31.43
C VAL A 362 -35.60 -26.81 31.35
N LYS A 363 -34.67 -27.00 30.41
CA LYS A 363 -34.09 -28.33 30.10
C LYS A 363 -32.81 -28.64 30.88
N VAL A 364 -31.90 -27.68 30.96
CA VAL A 364 -30.57 -27.82 31.60
C VAL A 364 -30.55 -27.17 32.99
N GLY A 365 -31.42 -26.18 33.20
CA GLY A 365 -31.59 -25.50 34.48
C GLY A 365 -31.24 -24.01 34.41
N LEU A 366 -31.93 -23.24 35.24
CA LEU A 366 -31.82 -21.77 35.25
C LEU A 366 -30.37 -21.26 35.41
N PRO A 367 -29.53 -21.79 36.32
CA PRO A 367 -28.18 -21.27 36.47
C PRO A 367 -27.34 -21.40 35.19
N THR A 368 -27.37 -22.56 34.53
CA THR A 368 -26.58 -22.80 33.31
C THR A 368 -27.05 -21.92 32.15
N SER A 369 -28.36 -21.67 32.06
CA SER A 369 -28.91 -20.73 31.09
C SER A 369 -28.46 -19.28 31.34
N LEU A 370 -28.49 -18.81 32.60
CA LEU A 370 -27.99 -17.47 32.94
C LEU A 370 -26.50 -17.30 32.64
N TYR A 371 -25.69 -18.34 32.90
CA TYR A 371 -24.28 -18.33 32.50
C TYR A 371 -24.09 -18.41 30.98
N SER A 372 -24.99 -19.05 30.24
CA SER A 372 -24.97 -19.06 28.76
C SER A 372 -25.21 -17.66 28.17
N ILE A 373 -25.98 -16.80 28.85
CA ILE A 373 -26.10 -15.39 28.50
C ILE A 373 -24.74 -14.67 28.64
N ILE A 374 -23.96 -15.00 29.68
CA ILE A 374 -22.60 -14.47 29.86
C ILE A 374 -21.66 -14.99 28.77
N THR A 375 -21.77 -16.27 28.39
CA THR A 375 -21.04 -16.84 27.26
C THR A 375 -21.30 -16.06 25.98
N TYR A 376 -22.57 -15.84 25.63
CA TYR A 376 -22.94 -15.08 24.45
C TYR A 376 -22.44 -13.63 24.50
N TYR A 377 -22.58 -12.97 25.65
CA TYR A 377 -22.07 -11.60 25.82
C TYR A 377 -20.55 -11.52 25.63
N THR A 378 -19.80 -12.46 26.22
CA THR A 378 -18.34 -12.51 26.11
C THR A 378 -17.88 -12.87 24.70
N ALA A 379 -18.58 -13.78 24.02
CA ALA A 379 -18.36 -14.09 22.60
C ALA A 379 -18.57 -12.85 21.73
N SER A 380 -19.73 -12.19 21.80
CA SER A 380 -20.05 -11.01 20.99
C SER A 380 -19.06 -9.85 21.24
N ARG A 381 -18.65 -9.62 22.50
CA ARG A 381 -17.60 -8.63 22.81
C ARG A 381 -16.24 -9.00 22.20
N THR A 382 -15.89 -10.28 22.23
CA THR A 382 -14.62 -10.76 21.67
C THR A 382 -14.62 -10.71 20.14
N ILE A 383 -15.76 -10.99 19.49
CA ILE A 383 -15.92 -10.83 18.03
C ILE A 383 -15.61 -9.40 17.62
N ASN A 384 -16.28 -8.42 18.23
CA ASN A 384 -16.08 -7.00 17.93
C ASN A 384 -14.61 -6.60 18.14
N PHE A 385 -14.03 -7.04 19.25
CA PHE A 385 -12.63 -6.79 19.55
C PHE A 385 -11.67 -7.36 18.50
N VAL A 386 -11.91 -8.57 18.00
CA VAL A 386 -11.05 -9.21 17.00
C VAL A 386 -11.20 -8.56 15.62
N ILE A 387 -12.41 -8.17 15.23
CA ILE A 387 -12.71 -7.52 13.94
C ILE A 387 -12.18 -6.09 13.92
N GLU A 388 -12.59 -5.26 14.88
CA GLU A 388 -12.32 -3.82 14.91
C GLU A 388 -10.90 -3.53 15.43
N GLY A 389 -10.35 -4.42 16.26
CA GLY A 389 -9.01 -4.29 16.85
C GLY A 389 -8.97 -3.41 18.11
N LEU A 390 -7.80 -3.35 18.74
CA LEU A 390 -7.57 -2.62 20.00
C LEU A 390 -7.53 -1.09 19.86
N GLU A 391 -7.30 -0.58 18.64
CA GLU A 391 -7.05 0.84 18.40
C GLU A 391 -8.31 1.57 17.94
N GLU A 392 -9.17 1.91 18.89
CA GLU A 392 -10.18 2.94 18.68
C GLU A 392 -9.48 4.31 18.51
N TYR A 393 -9.51 4.83 17.28
CA TYR A 393 -9.10 6.21 17.04
C TYR A 393 -10.10 7.15 17.68
N THR A 394 -9.59 8.08 18.48
CA THR A 394 -10.39 9.13 19.10
C THR A 394 -10.12 10.43 18.36
N GLY A 395 -11.19 11.00 17.79
CA GLY A 395 -11.17 12.37 17.29
C GLY A 395 -11.18 13.32 18.47
N VAL A 396 -10.22 14.23 18.53
CA VAL A 396 -10.09 15.21 19.60
C VAL A 396 -10.25 16.59 19.00
N THR A 397 -11.27 17.29 19.47
CA THR A 397 -11.52 18.69 19.12
C THR A 397 -11.08 19.57 20.28
N ILE A 398 -10.24 20.55 19.98
CA ILE A 398 -9.65 21.48 20.94
C ILE A 398 -10.04 22.90 20.55
N ILE A 399 -10.72 23.60 21.46
CA ILE A 399 -11.12 24.99 21.32
C ILE A 399 -10.39 25.79 22.38
N SER A 400 -9.51 26.69 21.98
CA SER A 400 -8.65 27.44 22.90
C SER A 400 -8.31 28.82 22.34
N GLY A 401 -8.08 29.77 23.24
CA GLY A 401 -7.53 31.09 22.89
C GLY A 401 -6.06 31.05 22.49
N GLN A 402 -5.31 30.02 22.92
CA GLN A 402 -3.88 29.82 22.62
C GLN A 402 -3.67 28.81 21.48
N ASN A 403 -4.48 28.92 20.43
CA ASN A 403 -4.49 27.95 19.33
C ASN A 403 -3.14 27.81 18.61
N ALA A 404 -2.33 28.87 18.49
CA ALA A 404 -1.03 28.82 17.82
C ALA A 404 -0.04 27.87 18.53
N ALA A 405 0.10 28.01 19.86
CA ALA A 405 0.97 27.17 20.67
C ALA A 405 0.50 25.69 20.66
N ILE A 406 -0.82 25.47 20.71
CA ILE A 406 -1.39 24.11 20.64
C ILE A 406 -1.14 23.47 19.27
N LYS A 407 -1.31 24.22 18.16
CA LYS A 407 -1.00 23.74 16.80
C LYS A 407 0.47 23.34 16.68
N GLU A 408 1.38 24.17 17.18
CA GLU A 408 2.81 23.89 17.17
C GLU A 408 3.16 22.64 18.00
N MET A 409 2.64 22.53 19.22
CA MET A 409 2.86 21.37 20.09
C MET A 409 2.38 20.07 19.44
N LEU A 410 1.17 20.07 18.84
CA LEU A 410 0.61 18.91 18.16
C LEU A 410 1.47 18.44 16.97
N VAL A 411 1.94 19.37 16.14
CA VAL A 411 2.71 19.04 14.94
C VAL A 411 4.17 18.72 15.27
N LYS A 412 4.84 19.52 16.11
CA LYS A 412 6.28 19.38 16.36
C LYS A 412 6.60 18.40 17.47
N GLN A 413 5.82 18.34 18.55
CA GLN A 413 6.12 17.49 19.71
C GLN A 413 5.41 16.13 19.65
N LEU A 414 4.17 16.08 19.15
CA LEU A 414 3.40 14.84 19.03
C LEU A 414 3.44 14.23 17.62
N SER A 415 4.00 14.95 16.63
CA SER A 415 4.06 14.52 15.23
C SER A 415 2.69 14.12 14.67
N ARG A 416 1.64 14.85 15.06
CA ARG A 416 0.26 14.58 14.63
C ARG A 416 -0.20 15.57 13.58
N GLY A 417 -0.85 15.03 12.55
CA GLY A 417 -1.63 15.83 11.62
C GLY A 417 -2.77 16.54 12.35
N ILE A 418 -3.02 17.79 11.94
CA ILE A 418 -4.10 18.59 12.48
C ILE A 418 -4.96 19.13 11.33
N THR A 419 -6.25 19.28 11.59
CA THR A 419 -7.18 20.00 10.74
C THR A 419 -7.69 21.20 11.52
N VAL A 420 -7.74 22.37 10.89
CA VAL A 420 -8.22 23.60 11.54
C VAL A 420 -9.59 23.93 10.98
N TYR A 421 -10.61 23.91 11.83
CA TYR A 421 -11.91 24.48 11.50
C TYR A 421 -11.92 25.95 11.90
N LYS A 422 -12.40 26.81 11.00
CA LYS A 422 -12.64 28.23 11.30
C LYS A 422 -14.02 28.37 11.93
N GLY A 423 -14.08 28.94 13.12
CA GLY A 423 -15.33 29.20 13.82
C GLY A 423 -15.27 30.52 14.58
N GLU A 424 -16.33 30.79 15.32
CA GLU A 424 -16.41 31.94 16.22
C GLU A 424 -16.68 31.46 17.64
N ARG A 425 -16.03 32.09 18.61
CA ARG A 425 -16.29 31.94 20.05
C ARG A 425 -16.99 33.20 20.55
N GLY A 426 -17.94 33.08 21.46
CA GLY A 426 -18.78 34.20 21.87
C GLY A 426 -20.19 33.72 22.14
N PHE A 427 -21.16 34.63 22.10
CA PHE A 427 -22.57 34.31 22.33
C PHE A 427 -22.87 33.73 23.72
N LEU A 428 -22.14 34.20 24.74
CA LEU A 428 -22.42 33.84 26.13
C LEU A 428 -23.64 34.60 26.63
N LYS A 429 -24.34 34.07 27.65
CA LYS A 429 -25.56 34.66 28.20
C LYS A 429 -25.43 36.14 28.60
N GLU A 430 -24.23 36.56 29.01
CA GLU A 430 -23.91 37.91 29.47
C GLU A 430 -23.23 38.79 28.40
N SER A 431 -22.87 38.22 27.25
CA SER A 431 -22.16 38.90 26.17
C SER A 431 -22.54 38.31 24.82
N PHE A 432 -23.85 38.26 24.55
CA PHE A 432 -24.40 37.55 23.39
C PHE A 432 -23.92 38.17 22.08
N ASP A 433 -23.89 39.50 22.02
CA ASP A 433 -23.52 40.24 20.80
C ASP A 433 -22.00 40.30 20.54
N VAL A 434 -21.20 39.66 21.40
CA VAL A 434 -19.73 39.64 21.26
C VAL A 434 -19.30 38.28 20.74
N SER A 435 -18.76 38.26 19.52
CA SER A 435 -18.07 37.10 18.95
C SER A 435 -16.63 37.45 18.54
N HIS A 436 -15.77 36.44 18.60
CA HIS A 436 -14.39 36.53 18.16
C HIS A 436 -14.06 35.32 17.29
N PRO A 437 -13.33 35.49 16.18
CA PRO A 437 -12.87 34.37 15.37
C PRO A 437 -11.95 33.47 16.21
N VAL A 438 -12.11 32.16 16.06
CA VAL A 438 -11.30 31.15 16.74
C VAL A 438 -10.95 30.01 15.79
N ASP A 439 -9.70 29.56 15.87
CA ASP A 439 -9.28 28.31 15.25
C ASP A 439 -9.63 27.14 16.18
N ILE A 440 -10.52 26.28 15.71
CA ILE A 440 -10.86 25.00 16.35
C ILE A 440 -9.90 23.96 15.79
N VAL A 441 -9.07 23.36 16.66
CA VAL A 441 -8.06 22.38 16.25
C VAL A 441 -8.61 20.99 16.41
N PHE A 442 -8.62 20.23 15.32
CA PHE A 442 -9.01 18.82 15.30
C PHE A 442 -7.81 17.94 15.02
N THR A 443 -7.69 16.85 15.77
CA THR A 443 -6.66 15.84 15.55
C THR A 443 -7.19 14.46 15.89
N VAL A 444 -6.52 13.44 15.38
CA VAL A 444 -6.87 12.04 15.63
C VAL A 444 -5.72 11.39 16.38
N VAL A 445 -6.03 10.84 17.56
CA VAL A 445 -5.08 10.16 18.43
C VAL A 445 -5.63 8.80 18.85
N THR A 446 -4.76 7.94 19.32
CA THR A 446 -5.17 6.69 19.97
C THR A 446 -5.68 6.95 21.39
N ARG A 447 -6.48 6.03 21.95
CA ARG A 447 -6.97 6.10 23.33
C ARG A 447 -5.84 6.24 24.37
N LEU A 448 -4.69 5.61 24.13
CA LEU A 448 -3.51 5.68 25.00
C LEU A 448 -2.87 7.07 25.01
N GLU A 449 -2.93 7.78 23.89
CA GLU A 449 -2.33 9.10 23.72
C GLU A 449 -3.23 10.23 24.22
N LEU A 450 -4.54 10.00 24.30
CA LEU A 450 -5.53 11.00 24.71
C LEU A 450 -5.19 11.64 26.06
N ARG A 451 -4.75 10.82 27.04
CA ARG A 451 -4.38 11.33 28.37
C ARG A 451 -3.19 12.28 28.30
N ARG A 452 -2.16 11.93 27.54
CA ARG A 452 -0.97 12.76 27.35
C ARG A 452 -1.32 14.06 26.63
N LEU A 453 -2.09 13.98 25.54
CA LEU A 453 -2.54 15.14 24.79
C LEU A 453 -3.32 16.12 25.68
N ARG A 454 -4.30 15.63 26.44
CA ARG A 454 -5.13 16.47 27.31
C ARG A 454 -4.28 17.22 28.33
N ASN A 455 -3.29 16.57 28.93
CA ASN A 455 -2.41 17.20 29.90
C ASN A 455 -1.57 18.31 29.26
N MET A 456 -0.95 18.05 28.11
CA MET A 456 -0.15 19.05 27.39
C MET A 456 -0.99 20.26 26.94
N VAL A 457 -2.23 20.04 26.49
CA VAL A 457 -3.13 21.15 26.15
C VAL A 457 -3.49 21.96 27.39
N HIS A 458 -3.75 21.31 28.53
CA HIS A 458 -4.11 21.99 29.78
C HIS A 458 -2.93 22.77 30.38
N GLU A 459 -1.69 22.29 30.19
CA GLU A 459 -0.47 23.03 30.55
C GLU A 459 -0.32 24.33 29.74
N ILE A 460 -0.69 24.30 28.46
CA ILE A 460 -0.65 25.50 27.59
C ILE A 460 -1.82 26.44 27.92
N ASP A 461 -3.04 25.93 27.94
CA ASP A 461 -4.25 26.71 28.23
C ASP A 461 -5.19 25.94 29.17
N PRO A 462 -5.19 26.29 30.47
CA PRO A 462 -6.10 25.69 31.45
C PRO A 462 -7.59 25.92 31.14
N LYS A 463 -7.91 26.93 30.32
CA LYS A 463 -9.28 27.27 29.91
C LYS A 463 -9.68 26.62 28.57
N ALA A 464 -8.82 25.79 27.98
CA ALA A 464 -9.13 25.10 26.73
C ALA A 464 -10.31 24.15 26.91
N PHE A 465 -11.27 24.20 25.98
CA PHE A 465 -12.37 23.26 25.90
C PHE A 465 -12.00 22.11 24.96
N ILE A 466 -11.99 20.89 25.50
CA ILE A 466 -11.60 19.69 24.76
C ILE A 466 -12.76 18.70 24.83
N PHE A 467 -13.19 18.19 23.68
CA PHE A 467 -14.14 17.09 23.62
C PHE A 467 -13.69 16.03 22.63
N THR A 468 -14.17 14.81 22.83
CA THR A 468 -13.74 13.63 22.09
C THR A 468 -14.92 12.97 21.39
N SER A 469 -14.69 12.52 20.17
CA SER A 469 -15.64 11.73 19.39
C SER A 469 -15.00 10.39 19.02
N ILE A 470 -15.77 9.31 19.09
CA ILE A 470 -15.31 7.99 18.63
C ILE A 470 -15.28 8.02 17.10
N ILE A 471 -14.13 7.71 16.51
CA ILE A 471 -14.00 7.57 15.06
C ILE A 471 -14.04 6.08 14.74
N LYS A 472 -15.14 5.64 14.09
CA LYS A 472 -15.32 4.24 13.70
C LYS A 472 -14.38 3.82 12.57
N GLU A 473 -14.19 4.71 11.59
CA GLU A 473 -13.29 4.48 10.46
C GLU A 473 -12.57 5.78 10.11
N ALA A 474 -11.25 5.68 9.87
CA ALA A 474 -10.43 6.76 9.34
C ALA A 474 -9.52 6.21 8.25
N ALA A 475 -9.52 6.82 7.07
CA ALA A 475 -8.69 6.42 5.95
C ALA A 475 -7.92 7.63 5.37
N GLY A 476 -6.63 7.46 5.09
CA GLY A 476 -5.75 8.52 4.58
C GLY A 476 -5.13 9.43 5.66
N GLY A 477 -4.41 10.48 5.23
CA GLY A 477 -3.79 11.50 6.10
C GLY A 477 -2.51 11.09 6.83
N VAL A 478 -2.00 11.99 7.70
CA VAL A 478 -0.84 11.75 8.60
C VAL A 478 -1.27 10.95 9.84
N LEU A 479 -2.10 9.94 9.64
CA LEU A 479 -2.30 8.89 10.64
C LEU A 479 -1.04 8.04 10.64
N LYS A 480 -0.51 7.71 11.82
CA LYS A 480 0.73 6.96 11.98
C LYS A 480 0.67 5.75 11.04
N ARG A 481 1.47 5.78 9.99
CA ARG A 481 1.53 4.76 8.95
C ARG A 481 1.75 3.45 9.68
N ARG A 482 0.77 2.52 9.63
CA ARG A 482 0.92 1.16 10.19
C ARG A 482 2.32 0.69 9.82
N ALA A 483 3.17 0.44 10.81
CA ALA A 483 4.36 -0.35 10.57
C ALA A 483 3.83 -1.67 10.01
N ARG A 484 4.05 -1.89 8.71
CA ARG A 484 3.83 -3.20 8.10
C ARG A 484 4.84 -4.12 8.78
N HIS A 485 4.39 -4.84 9.80
CA HIS A 485 5.05 -6.04 10.27
C HIS A 485 4.50 -7.22 9.50
#